data_AF-A0A090LPB5-F1
#
_entry.id   AF-A0A090LPB5-F1
#
_cell.length_a   1.000
_cell.length_b   1.000
_cell.length_c   1.000
_cell.angle_alpha   90.00
_cell.angle_beta   90.00
_cell.angle_gamma   90.00
#
_symmetry.space_group_name_H-M   'P 1'
#
loop_
_entity.id
_entity.type
_entity.pdbx_description
1 polymer ?
#
loop_
_entity_poly.entity_id
_entity_poly.type
_entity_poly.pdbx_seq_one_letter_code
_entity_poly.pdbx_strand_id
1 'polypeptide(L)'
;MAKEVDEYFSRMVDLIPPSIWGFDADANKKILLYKCNKVDSNLTNKEKRMINQKDKSCYARCSRVVTDKISDIFEIIKIKEEGKLVPKKFGNLEVAKKKEVKSDKEVIKKQKQRKKLSAKEKSKLKKEKKEKALRNEKRKGDVAGDENEPSQKKTKLDETEDVEVKDESNKEKLKAKLSFSKIKGITDNSDKKLTKAEKKDLFKGRDFKALLKKAEKREERISQIREKNPDKADKIEENIKWKSALKRAEGEKIKDNPDLLKAASKRKEAIKEARSKKWAMRKKTVEDGKEKKQSRREENINKRRQEKVDKKIAKSKKKGRVILSKKA
;
A
#
# COMPACT_ATOMS: atom_id res chain seq x y z
N MET A 1 22.37 51.55 4.99
CA MET A 1 23.61 50.73 5.12
C MET A 1 23.39 49.45 5.92
N ALA A 2 23.32 49.44 7.26
CA ALA A 2 23.24 48.17 8.03
C ALA A 2 22.04 47.27 7.66
N LYS A 3 20.84 47.84 7.49
CA LYS A 3 19.64 47.08 7.09
C LYS A 3 19.70 46.50 5.67
N GLU A 4 20.31 47.23 4.74
CA GLU A 4 20.45 46.78 3.34
C GLU A 4 21.45 45.63 3.23
N VAL A 5 22.52 45.67 4.04
CA VAL A 5 23.50 44.60 4.15
C VAL A 5 22.83 43.34 4.73
N ASP A 6 22.03 43.47 5.80
CA ASP A 6 21.29 42.35 6.40
C ASP A 6 20.25 41.73 5.44
N GLU A 7 19.55 42.55 4.65
CA GLU A 7 18.63 42.07 3.62
C GLU A 7 19.35 41.29 2.52
N TYR A 8 20.51 41.78 2.08
CA TYR A 8 21.33 41.11 1.08
C TYR A 8 21.83 39.74 1.59
N PHE A 9 22.36 39.69 2.82
CA PHE A 9 22.77 38.43 3.45
C PHE A 9 21.60 37.46 3.64
N SER A 10 20.43 37.96 4.05
CA SER A 10 19.23 37.12 4.19
C SER A 10 18.80 36.48 2.87
N ARG A 11 18.87 37.23 1.76
CA ARG A 11 18.58 36.70 0.41
C ARG A 11 19.57 35.63 -0.01
N MET A 12 20.85 35.79 0.31
CA MET A 12 21.87 34.79 -0.02
C MET A 12 21.71 33.51 0.80
N VAL A 13 21.41 33.64 2.09
CA VAL A 13 21.19 32.51 2.98
C VAL A 13 19.92 31.74 2.60
N ASP A 14 18.87 32.43 2.13
CA ASP A 14 17.62 31.79 1.68
C ASP A 14 17.75 30.96 0.40
N LEU A 15 18.86 31.05 -0.32
CA LEU A 15 19.16 30.15 -1.44
C LEU A 15 19.53 28.74 -0.97
N ILE A 16 19.92 28.59 0.30
CA ILE A 16 20.31 27.31 0.89
C ILE A 16 19.05 26.63 1.43
N PRO A 17 18.76 25.38 1.03
CA PRO A 17 17.67 24.62 1.63
C PRO A 17 17.89 24.40 3.14
N PRO A 18 16.86 24.58 3.99
CA PRO A 18 16.96 24.36 5.44
C PRO A 18 17.45 22.95 5.83
N SER A 19 17.24 21.95 4.97
CA SER A 19 17.72 20.57 5.18
C SER A 19 19.24 20.44 5.08
N ILE A 20 19.91 21.34 4.34
CA ILE A 20 21.35 21.31 4.11
C ILE A 20 22.07 22.20 5.14
N TRP A 21 21.41 23.27 5.61
CA TRP A 21 21.97 24.20 6.60
C TRP A 21 22.36 23.57 7.93
N GLY A 22 21.68 22.49 8.34
CA GLY A 22 22.09 21.72 9.53
C GLY A 22 21.80 22.39 10.87
N PHE A 23 20.55 22.84 11.10
CA PHE A 23 20.14 23.40 12.40
C PHE A 23 20.32 22.40 13.55
N ASP A 24 20.69 22.93 14.73
CA ASP A 24 20.82 22.15 15.96
C ASP A 24 19.54 21.41 16.34
N ALA A 25 19.68 20.32 17.10
CA ALA A 25 18.55 19.53 17.58
C ALA A 25 17.54 20.39 18.37
N ASP A 26 18.01 21.36 19.14
CA ASP A 26 17.15 22.23 19.93
C ASP A 26 16.48 23.31 19.10
N ALA A 27 17.15 23.86 18.08
CA ALA A 27 16.54 24.73 17.08
C ALA A 27 15.42 23.99 16.33
N ASN A 28 15.66 22.74 15.92
CA ASN A 28 14.66 21.90 15.27
C ASN A 28 13.43 21.63 16.16
N LYS A 29 13.63 21.38 17.47
CA LYS A 29 12.53 21.27 18.43
C LYS A 29 11.75 22.58 18.55
N LYS A 30 12.44 23.73 18.60
CA LYS A 30 11.81 25.07 18.66
C LYS A 30 10.93 25.32 17.43
N ILE A 31 11.43 25.03 16.24
CA ILE A 31 10.72 25.16 14.96
C ILE A 31 9.50 24.24 14.91
N LEU A 32 9.65 22.99 15.34
CA LEU A 32 8.55 22.02 15.36
C LEU A 32 7.40 22.49 16.25
N LEU A 33 7.71 22.97 17.46
CA LEU A 33 6.71 23.52 18.38
C LEU A 33 5.99 24.73 17.79
N TYR A 34 6.73 25.64 17.14
CA TYR A 34 6.14 26.79 16.46
C TYR A 34 5.16 26.36 15.37
N LYS A 35 5.55 25.40 14.52
CA LYS A 35 4.71 24.87 13.44
C LYS A 35 3.43 24.22 14.00
N CYS A 36 3.53 23.43 15.06
CA CYS A 36 2.38 22.83 15.73
C CYS A 36 1.42 23.90 16.28
N ASN A 37 1.94 24.88 17.01
CA ASN A 37 1.14 25.97 17.57
C ASN A 37 0.45 26.80 16.48
N LYS A 38 1.14 27.05 15.36
CA LYS A 38 0.60 27.81 14.23
C LYS A 38 -0.48 27.03 13.47
N VAL A 39 -0.32 25.72 13.31
CA VAL A 39 -1.37 24.85 12.77
C VAL A 39 -2.59 24.86 13.68
N ASP A 40 -2.38 24.76 14.99
CA ASP A 40 -3.47 24.79 15.97
C ASP A 40 -4.13 26.17 16.06
N SER A 41 -3.43 27.27 15.85
CA SER A 41 -4.08 28.59 15.79
C SER A 41 -5.00 28.74 14.58
N ASN A 42 -4.74 28.00 13.49
CA ASN A 42 -5.53 28.06 12.27
C ASN A 42 -6.75 27.12 12.28
N LEU A 43 -6.90 26.26 13.30
CA LEU A 43 -7.97 25.27 13.42
C LEU A 43 -8.96 25.67 14.52
N THR A 44 -10.26 25.47 14.28
CA THR A 44 -11.28 25.64 15.32
C THR A 44 -11.24 24.49 16.33
N ASN A 45 -11.76 24.70 17.53
CA ASN A 45 -11.81 23.67 18.59
C ASN A 45 -12.57 22.39 18.17
N LYS A 46 -13.53 22.51 17.24
CA LYS A 46 -14.26 21.37 16.67
C LYS A 46 -13.37 20.59 15.69
N GLU A 47 -12.64 21.27 14.82
CA GLU A 47 -11.75 20.65 13.84
C GLU A 47 -10.58 19.95 14.52
N LYS A 48 -9.99 20.56 15.57
CA LYS A 48 -8.92 19.95 16.38
C LYS A 48 -9.29 18.58 16.95
N ARG A 49 -10.56 18.38 17.31
CA ARG A 49 -11.08 17.11 17.88
C ARG A 49 -11.34 16.05 16.80
N MET A 50 -11.60 16.46 15.56
CA MET A 50 -11.96 15.53 14.48
C MET A 50 -10.77 15.15 13.58
N ILE A 51 -9.72 15.96 13.56
CA ILE A 51 -8.59 15.79 12.64
C ILE A 51 -7.55 14.80 13.20
N ASN A 52 -7.20 13.80 12.39
CA ASN A 52 -6.19 12.80 12.75
C ASN A 52 -4.77 13.38 12.63
N GLN A 53 -3.78 12.80 13.30
CA GLN A 53 -2.38 13.24 13.26
C GLN A 53 -1.81 13.30 11.84
N LYS A 54 -2.20 12.34 10.98
CA LYS A 54 -1.82 12.33 9.55
C LYS A 54 -2.42 13.50 8.79
N ASP A 55 -3.66 13.85 9.10
CA ASP A 55 -4.38 14.95 8.45
C ASP A 55 -3.86 16.30 8.94
N LYS A 56 -3.45 16.41 10.21
CA LYS A 56 -2.72 17.58 10.76
C LYS A 56 -1.39 17.79 10.05
N SER A 57 -0.63 16.71 9.82
CA SER A 57 0.64 16.77 9.05
C SER A 57 0.42 17.12 7.58
N CYS A 58 -0.68 16.65 6.97
CA CYS A 58 -1.07 17.06 5.62
C CYS A 58 -1.45 18.55 5.58
N TYR A 59 -2.26 19.00 6.53
CA TYR A 59 -2.64 20.40 6.69
C TYR A 59 -1.42 21.30 6.92
N ALA A 60 -0.45 20.88 7.71
CA ALA A 60 0.80 21.62 7.91
C ALA A 60 1.59 21.83 6.61
N ARG A 61 1.59 20.83 5.71
CA ARG A 61 2.27 20.91 4.41
C ARG A 61 1.49 21.72 3.37
N CYS A 62 0.15 21.69 3.42
CA CYS A 62 -0.70 22.44 2.50
C CYS A 62 -0.96 23.88 2.96
N SER A 63 -0.88 24.14 4.26
CA SER A 63 -0.83 25.48 4.80
C SER A 63 0.59 26.01 4.65
N ARG A 64 0.75 27.29 4.29
CA ARG A 64 2.06 27.98 4.19
C ARG A 64 2.73 28.19 5.57
N VAL A 65 2.57 27.23 6.48
CA VAL A 65 3.09 27.24 7.85
C VAL A 65 4.49 26.60 7.90
N VAL A 66 4.81 25.74 6.94
CA VAL A 66 6.18 25.26 6.74
C VAL A 66 6.95 26.38 6.04
N THR A 67 7.96 26.92 6.73
CA THR A 67 8.91 27.86 6.17
C THR A 67 9.98 27.11 5.38
N ASP A 68 10.19 27.55 4.14
CA ASP A 68 11.21 26.99 3.24
C ASP A 68 12.49 27.85 3.22
N LYS A 69 12.44 29.02 3.84
CA LYS A 69 13.53 30.00 3.96
C LYS A 69 14.23 29.89 5.30
N ILE A 70 15.53 30.17 5.32
CA ILE A 70 16.36 30.12 6.52
C ILE A 70 16.22 31.42 7.32
N SER A 71 16.06 32.57 6.65
CA SER A 71 15.76 33.86 7.29
C SER A 71 14.51 33.77 8.17
N ASP A 72 13.41 33.23 7.64
CA ASP A 72 12.17 32.99 8.37
C ASP A 72 12.39 32.09 9.61
N ILE A 73 13.29 31.10 9.52
CA ILE A 73 13.62 30.21 10.63
C ILE A 73 14.38 30.97 11.72
N PHE A 74 15.33 31.82 11.35
CA PHE A 74 16.02 32.68 12.32
C PHE A 74 15.08 33.68 12.99
N GLU A 75 14.11 34.25 12.26
CA GLU A 75 13.06 35.07 12.87
C GLU A 75 12.22 34.29 13.87
N ILE A 76 11.83 33.05 13.54
CA ILE A 76 11.08 32.17 14.47
C ILE A 76 11.88 31.90 15.75
N ILE A 77 13.18 31.65 15.61
CA ILE A 77 14.08 31.40 16.74
C ILE A 77 14.20 32.67 17.61
N LYS A 78 14.44 33.83 16.99
CA LYS A 78 14.50 35.14 17.67
C LYS A 78 13.21 35.47 18.43
N ILE A 79 12.04 35.31 17.79
CA ILE A 79 10.74 35.56 18.41
C ILE A 79 10.53 34.71 19.67
N LYS A 80 11.05 33.47 19.66
CA LYS A 80 10.93 32.57 20.81
C LYS A 80 11.91 32.89 21.93
N GLU A 81 13.11 33.35 21.60
CA GLU A 81 14.12 33.80 22.56
C GLU A 81 13.74 35.11 23.24
N GLU A 82 13.05 36.01 22.53
CA GLU A 82 12.51 37.25 23.07
C GLU A 82 11.23 37.07 23.91
N GLY A 83 10.71 35.85 24.07
CA GLY A 83 9.54 35.57 24.90
C GLY A 83 8.21 36.20 24.43
N LYS A 84 8.15 36.78 23.22
CA LYS A 84 6.95 37.48 22.71
C LYS A 84 5.92 36.49 22.15
N LEU A 85 5.05 35.99 23.02
CA LEU A 85 3.84 35.24 22.66
C LEU A 85 2.59 36.14 22.65
N VAL A 86 2.35 36.95 21.61
CA VAL A 86 0.99 37.40 21.17
C VAL A 86 1.03 37.72 19.66
N PRO A 87 0.03 37.32 18.86
CA PRO A 87 -0.05 37.68 17.45
C PRO A 87 -0.16 39.21 17.27
N LYS A 88 0.80 39.82 16.57
CA LYS A 88 0.69 41.19 16.07
C LYS A 88 -0.47 41.22 15.07
N LYS A 89 -1.60 41.80 15.48
CA LYS A 89 -2.71 42.13 14.56
C LYS A 89 -2.16 43.03 13.47
N PHE A 90 -2.10 42.54 12.23
CA PHE A 90 -1.93 43.38 11.05
C PHE A 90 -3.31 43.82 10.56
N GLY A 91 -3.48 45.14 10.47
CA GLY A 91 -4.36 45.82 9.51
C GLY A 91 -5.86 45.74 9.76
N ASN A 92 -6.42 46.82 10.30
CA ASN A 92 -7.84 47.16 10.13
C ASN A 92 -8.18 47.20 8.64
N LEU A 93 -9.11 46.36 8.21
CA LEU A 93 -9.97 46.60 7.04
C LEU A 93 -11.41 46.44 7.54
N GLU A 94 -12.19 47.45 7.22
CA GLU A 94 -13.47 47.84 7.81
C GLU A 94 -14.51 46.71 7.88
N VAL A 95 -15.12 46.53 9.04
CA VAL A 95 -16.46 45.93 9.13
C VAL A 95 -17.28 46.72 10.14
N ALA A 96 -18.32 47.35 9.60
CA ALA A 96 -19.34 48.09 10.32
C ALA A 96 -20.05 47.22 11.39
N LYS A 97 -20.28 47.84 12.56
CA LYS A 97 -21.11 47.30 13.64
C LYS A 97 -22.57 47.16 13.17
N LYS A 98 -23.19 45.99 13.37
CA LYS A 98 -24.62 45.91 13.70
C LYS A 98 -24.89 44.93 14.85
N LYS A 99 -25.65 45.51 15.78
CA LYS A 99 -26.23 45.14 17.07
C LYS A 99 -26.80 43.71 17.22
N GLU A 100 -26.80 43.30 18.48
CA GLU A 100 -27.49 42.15 19.10
C GLU A 100 -29.00 42.13 18.84
N VAL A 101 -29.64 40.94 18.88
CA VAL A 101 -30.81 40.58 19.72
C VAL A 101 -31.29 39.13 19.40
N LYS A 102 -31.30 38.30 20.46
CA LYS A 102 -32.19 37.17 20.78
C LYS A 102 -33.06 36.54 19.67
N SER A 103 -32.79 35.29 19.30
CA SER A 103 -33.82 34.28 18.90
C SER A 103 -33.22 32.86 18.73
N ASP A 104 -32.56 32.35 19.77
CA ASP A 104 -32.04 30.97 19.77
C ASP A 104 -33.14 29.95 20.07
N LYS A 105 -33.96 29.63 19.07
CA LYS A 105 -34.70 28.35 18.99
C LYS A 105 -35.15 27.96 17.57
N GLU A 106 -35.13 28.88 16.59
CA GLU A 106 -35.57 28.58 15.21
C GLU A 106 -34.44 28.34 14.19
N VAL A 107 -33.21 28.81 14.46
CA VAL A 107 -32.09 28.68 13.50
C VAL A 107 -31.53 27.24 13.42
N ILE A 108 -31.72 26.43 14.46
CA ILE A 108 -31.25 25.03 14.51
C ILE A 108 -32.04 24.12 13.53
N LYS A 109 -33.31 24.45 13.22
CA LYS A 109 -34.11 23.66 12.26
C LYS A 109 -33.71 23.92 10.80
N LYS A 110 -33.20 25.10 10.45
CA LYS A 110 -32.78 25.44 9.07
C LYS A 110 -31.34 25.01 8.72
N GLN A 111 -30.48 24.74 9.70
CA GLN A 111 -29.11 24.23 9.44
C GLN A 111 -29.02 22.70 9.20
N LYS A 112 -30.05 21.90 9.50
CA LYS A 112 -30.07 20.46 9.17
C LYS A 112 -30.32 20.15 7.68
N GLN A 113 -30.61 21.15 6.85
CA GLN A 113 -30.85 20.96 5.41
C GLN A 113 -29.62 21.19 4.52
N ARG A 114 -28.49 21.73 5.02
CA ARG A 114 -27.31 22.06 4.20
C ARG A 114 -26.15 21.05 4.29
N LYS A 115 -26.35 19.85 4.86
CA LYS A 115 -25.38 18.74 4.88
C LYS A 115 -25.74 17.56 3.96
N LYS A 116 -26.46 17.81 2.87
CA LYS A 116 -26.55 16.86 1.76
C LYS A 116 -25.93 17.55 0.55
N LEU A 117 -24.76 17.07 0.09
CA LEU A 117 -24.27 17.36 -1.26
C LEU A 117 -25.48 17.26 -2.20
N SER A 118 -25.72 18.33 -2.96
CA SER A 118 -26.87 18.42 -3.85
C SER A 118 -26.90 17.16 -4.73
N ALA A 119 -28.08 16.61 -5.00
CA ALA A 119 -28.21 15.44 -5.88
C ALA A 119 -27.49 15.66 -7.23
N LYS A 120 -27.38 16.93 -7.65
CA LYS A 120 -26.64 17.37 -8.82
C LYS A 120 -25.14 17.12 -8.70
N GLU A 121 -24.52 17.43 -7.56
CA GLU A 121 -23.08 17.21 -7.28
C GLU A 121 -22.74 15.72 -7.20
N LYS A 122 -23.60 14.92 -6.55
CA LYS A 122 -23.43 13.45 -6.52
C LYS A 122 -23.56 12.83 -7.90
N SER A 123 -24.40 13.39 -8.78
CA SER A 123 -24.52 12.91 -10.17
C SER A 123 -23.30 13.28 -11.01
N LYS A 124 -22.74 14.50 -10.84
CA LYS A 124 -21.52 14.95 -11.53
C LYS A 124 -20.32 14.07 -11.16
N LEU A 125 -20.12 13.81 -9.86
CA LEU A 125 -19.08 12.90 -9.37
C LEU A 125 -19.23 11.45 -9.87
N LYS A 126 -20.46 10.97 -10.07
CA LYS A 126 -20.70 9.64 -10.67
C LYS A 126 -20.40 9.61 -12.17
N LYS A 127 -20.76 10.66 -12.92
CA LYS A 127 -20.44 10.78 -14.35
C LYS A 127 -18.93 10.84 -14.57
N GLU A 128 -18.23 11.67 -13.81
CA GLU A 128 -16.77 11.83 -13.90
C GLU A 128 -16.01 10.52 -13.58
N LYS A 129 -16.48 9.74 -12.60
CA LYS A 129 -15.92 8.41 -12.30
C LYS A 129 -16.16 7.41 -13.43
N LYS A 130 -17.33 7.44 -14.08
CA LYS A 130 -17.66 6.54 -15.19
C LYS A 130 -16.84 6.87 -16.45
N GLU A 131 -16.62 8.16 -16.70
CA GLU A 131 -15.79 8.65 -17.80
C GLU A 131 -14.31 8.29 -17.61
N LYS A 132 -13.77 8.46 -16.40
CA LYS A 132 -12.41 8.02 -16.06
C LYS A 132 -12.22 6.50 -16.20
N ALA A 133 -13.24 5.71 -15.86
CA ALA A 133 -13.20 4.25 -16.05
C ALA A 133 -13.18 3.88 -17.55
N LEU A 134 -14.05 4.49 -18.36
CA LEU A 134 -14.10 4.26 -19.81
C LEU A 134 -12.80 4.65 -20.50
N ARG A 135 -12.17 5.77 -20.08
CA ARG A 135 -10.88 6.21 -20.60
C ARG A 135 -9.74 5.23 -20.29
N ASN A 136 -9.76 4.61 -19.11
CA ASN A 136 -8.79 3.58 -18.73
C ASN A 136 -9.03 2.25 -19.45
N GLU A 137 -10.27 1.93 -19.79
CA GLU A 137 -10.63 0.73 -20.54
C GLU A 137 -10.21 0.84 -22.01
N LYS A 138 -10.42 2.00 -22.65
CA LYS A 138 -9.91 2.28 -24.00
C LYS A 138 -8.37 2.19 -24.09
N ARG A 139 -7.66 2.71 -23.09
CA ARG A 139 -6.18 2.59 -22.99
C ARG A 139 -5.69 1.15 -22.80
N LYS A 140 -6.56 0.22 -22.39
CA LYS A 140 -6.24 -1.21 -22.30
C LYS A 140 -6.63 -1.99 -23.56
N GLY A 141 -7.54 -1.46 -24.39
CA GLY A 141 -7.94 -2.06 -25.66
C GLY A 141 -6.89 -1.88 -26.77
N ASP A 142 -6.20 -0.74 -26.80
CA ASP A 142 -5.18 -0.43 -27.84
C ASP A 142 -3.85 -1.20 -27.68
N VAL A 143 -3.71 -2.10 -26.69
CA VAL A 143 -2.50 -2.92 -26.45
C VAL A 143 -2.80 -4.43 -26.60
N ALA A 144 -4.01 -4.80 -27.03
CA ALA A 144 -4.45 -6.20 -27.15
C ALA A 144 -5.00 -6.50 -28.55
N GLY A 145 -4.26 -6.09 -29.57
CA GLY A 145 -4.57 -6.33 -30.98
C GLY A 145 -3.32 -6.70 -31.77
N ASP A 146 -2.65 -7.79 -31.39
CA ASP A 146 -1.94 -8.66 -32.32
C ASP A 146 -1.82 -10.06 -31.70
N GLU A 147 -1.81 -11.08 -32.55
CA GLU A 147 -1.82 -12.52 -32.29
C GLU A 147 -3.19 -13.20 -32.15
N ASN A 148 -3.74 -13.51 -33.33
CA ASN A 148 -4.60 -14.67 -33.54
C ASN A 148 -4.14 -15.39 -34.82
N GLU A 149 -3.47 -16.55 -34.69
CA GLU A 149 -3.74 -17.77 -35.49
C GLU A 149 -2.77 -18.93 -35.12
N PRO A 150 -3.27 -20.16 -34.89
CA PRO A 150 -2.48 -21.35 -34.60
C PRO A 150 -2.37 -22.29 -35.80
N SER A 151 -1.17 -22.83 -36.10
CA SER A 151 -1.02 -23.88 -37.13
C SER A 151 -0.21 -25.10 -36.67
N GLN A 152 -0.97 -26.16 -36.38
CA GLN A 152 -0.85 -27.58 -36.71
C GLN A 152 0.53 -28.26 -37.03
N LYS A 153 0.80 -29.30 -36.22
CA LYS A 153 1.21 -30.70 -36.55
C LYS A 153 1.76 -31.03 -37.95
N LYS A 154 2.93 -31.71 -38.00
CA LYS A 154 3.27 -33.02 -38.65
C LYS A 154 4.55 -33.56 -37.95
N THR A 155 4.72 -34.75 -37.32
CA THR A 155 4.74 -36.18 -37.76
C THR A 155 5.48 -36.38 -39.08
N LYS A 156 6.38 -37.34 -39.33
CA LYS A 156 7.09 -38.46 -38.67
C LYS A 156 7.96 -39.08 -39.82
N LEU A 157 8.71 -40.15 -39.56
CA LEU A 157 9.45 -41.07 -40.47
C LEU A 157 10.96 -40.77 -40.51
N ASP A 158 11.79 -41.57 -39.82
CA ASP A 158 12.30 -42.92 -40.17
C ASP A 158 13.55 -42.74 -41.07
N GLU A 159 14.67 -43.46 -40.97
CA GLU A 159 15.06 -44.70 -40.29
C GLU A 159 16.60 -44.84 -40.47
N THR A 160 17.22 -45.78 -39.72
CA THR A 160 18.46 -46.54 -40.03
C THR A 160 19.82 -45.81 -40.05
N GLU A 161 20.72 -46.11 -39.09
CA GLU A 161 21.85 -47.10 -39.16
C GLU A 161 23.03 -46.52 -39.99
N ASP A 162 24.33 -46.54 -39.65
CA ASP A 162 25.16 -47.22 -38.67
C ASP A 162 26.55 -46.53 -38.63
N VAL A 163 27.39 -47.00 -37.70
CA VAL A 163 28.88 -47.04 -37.73
C VAL A 163 29.64 -46.02 -36.88
N GLU A 164 30.25 -46.57 -35.81
CA GLU A 164 31.38 -46.05 -35.05
C GLU A 164 32.65 -45.95 -35.89
N VAL A 165 33.40 -44.84 -35.80
CA VAL A 165 34.86 -44.86 -35.86
C VAL A 165 35.40 -43.79 -34.89
N LYS A 166 36.14 -44.26 -33.87
CA LYS A 166 37.10 -43.46 -33.11
C LYS A 166 38.24 -43.07 -34.03
N ASP A 167 38.68 -41.81 -33.97
CA ASP A 167 40.11 -41.50 -34.01
C ASP A 167 40.40 -40.13 -33.39
N GLU A 168 41.26 -40.16 -32.38
CA GLU A 168 41.93 -39.00 -31.82
C GLU A 168 43.15 -38.69 -32.69
N SER A 169 43.28 -37.46 -33.21
CA SER A 169 44.57 -36.79 -33.29
C SER A 169 44.49 -35.35 -33.81
N ASN A 170 45.16 -34.49 -33.04
CA ASN A 170 45.88 -33.28 -33.45
C ASN A 170 45.12 -32.09 -34.06
N LYS A 171 45.07 -31.05 -33.21
CA LYS A 171 45.65 -29.71 -33.38
C LYS A 171 45.40 -28.97 -34.70
N GLU A 172 45.04 -27.70 -34.53
CA GLU A 172 44.98 -26.62 -35.54
C GLU A 172 43.67 -26.43 -36.30
N LYS A 173 42.60 -26.11 -35.56
CA LYS A 173 41.58 -25.15 -36.05
C LYS A 173 41.17 -24.17 -34.95
N LEU A 174 42.15 -23.40 -34.43
CA LEU A 174 41.87 -22.13 -33.75
C LEU A 174 41.47 -21.06 -34.78
N LYS A 175 40.40 -21.30 -35.53
CA LYS A 175 39.65 -20.21 -36.17
C LYS A 175 38.52 -19.85 -35.23
N ALA A 176 38.90 -19.18 -34.13
CA ALA A 176 37.97 -18.56 -33.22
C ALA A 176 37.16 -17.52 -34.01
N LYS A 177 35.90 -17.85 -34.31
CA LYS A 177 34.90 -16.85 -34.70
C LYS A 177 34.60 -16.00 -33.47
N LEU A 178 35.43 -14.99 -33.25
CA LEU A 178 35.20 -13.95 -32.25
C LEU A 178 34.04 -13.08 -32.75
N SER A 179 32.80 -13.50 -32.50
CA SER A 179 31.66 -12.62 -32.60
C SER A 179 31.69 -11.65 -31.41
N PHE A 180 31.70 -10.35 -31.70
CA PHE A 180 31.80 -9.23 -30.74
C PHE A 180 30.72 -9.21 -29.64
N SER A 181 29.73 -10.11 -29.68
CA SER A 181 28.58 -10.06 -28.78
C SER A 181 28.58 -11.09 -27.64
N LYS A 182 29.50 -12.07 -27.55
CA LYS A 182 29.67 -12.87 -26.32
C LYS A 182 30.97 -13.69 -26.30
N ILE A 183 31.97 -13.21 -25.56
CA ILE A 183 33.03 -14.06 -25.03
C ILE A 183 32.45 -14.75 -23.79
N LYS A 184 31.83 -15.92 -23.97
CA LYS A 184 31.43 -16.80 -22.86
C LYS A 184 32.41 -17.96 -22.85
N GLY A 185 33.42 -17.92 -21.99
CA GLY A 185 34.36 -19.04 -21.92
C GLY A 185 35.53 -18.97 -20.96
N ILE A 186 35.88 -17.81 -20.39
CA ILE A 186 37.11 -17.70 -19.57
C ILE A 186 36.86 -17.36 -18.09
N THR A 187 35.67 -16.89 -17.70
CA THR A 187 35.40 -16.49 -16.28
C THR A 187 34.22 -17.19 -15.60
N ASP A 188 33.40 -17.96 -16.31
CA ASP A 188 32.11 -18.42 -15.77
C ASP A 188 32.17 -19.88 -15.30
N ASN A 189 32.98 -20.16 -14.27
CA ASN A 189 32.81 -21.36 -13.44
C ASN A 189 31.65 -21.21 -12.41
N SER A 190 30.74 -20.26 -12.63
CA SER A 190 29.61 -19.93 -11.77
C SER A 190 28.34 -20.76 -12.05
N ASP A 191 28.27 -21.44 -13.20
CA ASP A 191 27.10 -22.22 -13.63
C ASP A 191 27.18 -23.73 -13.26
N LYS A 192 27.90 -24.10 -12.19
CA LYS A 192 27.79 -25.47 -11.65
C LYS A 192 26.38 -25.63 -11.08
N LYS A 193 25.50 -26.32 -11.83
CA LYS A 193 24.14 -26.66 -11.37
C LYS A 193 24.26 -27.40 -10.05
N LEU A 194 23.92 -26.71 -8.95
CA LEU A 194 23.95 -27.30 -7.61
C LEU A 194 23.21 -28.63 -7.61
N THR A 195 23.85 -29.65 -7.02
CA THR A 195 23.27 -30.99 -6.92
C THR A 195 21.98 -30.94 -6.08
N LYS A 196 21.11 -31.94 -6.24
CA LYS A 196 19.85 -31.99 -5.47
C LYS A 196 20.09 -32.08 -3.96
N ALA A 197 21.24 -32.62 -3.55
CA ALA A 197 21.68 -32.68 -2.16
C ALA A 197 22.10 -31.30 -1.64
N GLU A 198 22.92 -30.56 -2.39
CA GLU A 198 23.32 -29.19 -2.03
C GLU A 198 22.10 -28.28 -1.88
N LYS A 199 21.17 -28.30 -2.85
CA LYS A 199 19.92 -27.52 -2.78
C LYS A 199 19.08 -27.82 -1.54
N LYS A 200 19.14 -29.06 -1.02
CA LYS A 200 18.44 -29.43 0.21
C LYS A 200 19.09 -28.78 1.43
N ASP A 201 20.40 -28.66 1.46
CA ASP A 201 21.15 -28.08 2.59
C ASP A 201 21.15 -26.54 2.59
N LEU A 202 20.74 -25.91 1.48
CA LEU A 202 20.54 -24.47 1.43
C LEU A 202 19.34 -24.02 2.29
N PHE A 203 19.60 -23.21 3.31
CA PHE A 203 18.63 -22.46 4.10
C PHE A 203 18.20 -21.17 3.41
N LYS A 204 17.85 -21.28 2.12
CA LYS A 204 17.37 -20.17 1.28
C LYS A 204 15.89 -20.34 0.94
N GLY A 205 15.27 -19.23 0.55
CA GLY A 205 13.89 -19.20 0.07
C GLY A 205 12.90 -18.60 1.07
N ARG A 206 11.61 -18.74 0.74
CA ARG A 206 10.50 -18.09 1.45
C ARG A 206 9.58 -19.10 2.14
N ASP A 207 9.84 -20.39 2.01
CA ASP A 207 8.99 -21.44 2.60
C ASP A 207 9.44 -21.79 4.01
N PHE A 208 8.97 -20.97 4.96
CA PHE A 208 9.35 -21.04 6.36
C PHE A 208 9.03 -22.39 7.02
N LYS A 209 7.94 -23.07 6.63
CA LYS A 209 7.63 -24.42 7.12
C LYS A 209 8.65 -25.47 6.66
N ALA A 210 9.08 -25.37 5.40
CA ALA A 210 10.08 -26.28 4.86
C ALA A 210 11.46 -26.01 5.49
N LEU A 211 11.80 -24.73 5.67
CA LEU A 211 13.03 -24.33 6.37
C LEU A 211 13.03 -24.77 7.84
N LEU A 212 11.90 -24.67 8.53
CA LEU A 212 11.75 -25.13 9.91
C LEU A 212 12.04 -26.63 10.03
N LYS A 213 11.40 -27.45 9.19
CA LYS A 213 11.64 -28.90 9.14
C LYS A 213 13.09 -29.26 8.83
N LYS A 214 13.79 -28.42 8.03
CA LYS A 214 15.20 -28.62 7.75
C LYS A 214 16.08 -28.31 8.97
N ALA A 215 15.76 -27.25 9.71
CA ALA A 215 16.46 -26.89 10.95
C ALA A 215 16.28 -27.99 12.00
N GLU A 216 15.05 -28.43 12.24
CA GLU A 216 14.71 -29.51 13.18
C GLU A 216 15.46 -30.81 12.82
N LYS A 217 15.40 -31.25 11.56
CA LYS A 217 16.15 -32.43 11.08
C LYS A 217 17.67 -32.29 11.20
N ARG A 218 18.20 -31.07 11.23
CA ARG A 218 19.65 -30.83 11.39
C ARG A 218 20.02 -30.98 12.85
N GLU A 219 19.24 -30.36 13.74
CA GLU A 219 19.39 -30.48 15.19
C GLU A 219 19.27 -31.95 15.62
N GLU A 220 18.24 -32.66 15.16
CA GLU A 220 18.05 -34.10 15.41
C GLU A 220 19.27 -34.94 15.01
N ARG A 221 19.85 -34.68 13.83
CA ARG A 221 21.06 -35.38 13.36
C ARG A 221 22.27 -35.10 14.24
N ILE A 222 22.43 -33.87 14.71
CA ILE A 222 23.53 -33.50 15.62
C ILE A 222 23.31 -34.15 16.98
N SER A 223 22.08 -34.14 17.52
CA SER A 223 21.72 -34.82 18.77
C SER A 223 22.01 -36.33 18.70
N GLN A 224 21.61 -37.01 17.63
CA GLN A 224 21.91 -38.44 17.43
C GLN A 224 23.41 -38.74 17.35
N ILE A 225 24.21 -37.84 16.78
CA ILE A 225 25.67 -37.99 16.75
C ILE A 225 26.25 -37.74 18.14
N ARG A 226 25.72 -36.74 18.87
CA ARG A 226 26.15 -36.38 20.21
C ARG A 226 25.93 -37.49 21.23
N GLU A 227 24.81 -38.22 21.12
CA GLU A 227 24.53 -39.42 21.91
C GLU A 227 25.56 -40.54 21.70
N LYS A 228 26.07 -40.68 20.46
CA LYS A 228 27.06 -41.71 20.13
C LYS A 228 28.49 -41.27 20.42
N ASN A 229 28.83 -40.01 20.10
CA ASN A 229 30.16 -39.43 20.21
C ASN A 229 30.06 -37.90 20.40
N PRO A 230 30.29 -37.37 21.60
CA PRO A 230 30.18 -35.93 21.87
C PRO A 230 31.22 -35.12 21.08
N ASP A 231 32.49 -35.52 21.09
CA ASP A 231 33.58 -34.77 20.43
C ASP A 231 33.38 -34.61 18.91
N LYS A 232 32.77 -35.61 18.27
CA LYS A 232 32.45 -35.55 16.84
C LYS A 232 31.30 -34.58 16.59
N ALA A 233 30.31 -34.52 17.47
CA ALA A 233 29.21 -33.57 17.36
C ALA A 233 29.70 -32.12 17.50
N ASP A 234 30.56 -31.85 18.48
CA ASP A 234 31.11 -30.51 18.71
C ASP A 234 31.94 -30.03 17.51
N LYS A 235 32.81 -30.88 16.97
CA LYS A 235 33.55 -30.58 15.73
C LYS A 235 32.63 -30.32 14.54
N ILE A 236 31.52 -31.04 14.41
CA ILE A 236 30.54 -30.82 13.35
C ILE A 236 29.83 -29.48 13.55
N GLU A 237 29.42 -29.15 14.77
CA GLU A 237 28.80 -27.87 15.09
C GLU A 237 29.74 -26.68 14.80
N GLU A 238 31.00 -26.76 15.22
CA GLU A 238 32.01 -25.74 14.94
C GLU A 238 32.21 -25.55 13.43
N ASN A 239 32.38 -26.64 12.69
CA ASN A 239 32.50 -26.59 11.23
C ASN A 239 31.28 -25.95 10.57
N ILE A 240 30.08 -26.23 11.09
CA ILE A 240 28.84 -25.62 10.62
C ILE A 240 28.81 -24.11 10.91
N LYS A 241 29.19 -23.72 12.14
CA LYS A 241 29.24 -22.31 12.57
C LYS A 241 30.21 -21.53 11.68
N TRP A 242 31.42 -22.05 11.45
CA TRP A 242 32.42 -21.42 10.57
C TRP A 242 31.98 -21.33 9.12
N LYS A 243 31.46 -22.43 8.52
CA LYS A 243 30.93 -22.41 7.15
C LYS A 243 29.78 -21.42 7.00
N SER A 244 28.91 -21.30 8.00
CA SER A 244 27.83 -20.34 7.98
C SER A 244 28.33 -18.89 8.14
N ALA A 245 29.35 -18.65 8.95
CA ALA A 245 29.96 -17.33 9.11
C ALA A 245 30.60 -16.87 7.81
N LEU A 246 31.37 -17.74 7.15
CA LEU A 246 31.98 -17.46 5.85
C LEU A 246 30.94 -17.11 4.79
N LYS A 247 29.88 -17.92 4.65
CA LYS A 247 28.79 -17.63 3.69
C LYS A 247 28.05 -16.33 4.01
N ARG A 248 27.84 -16.01 5.29
CA ARG A 248 27.25 -14.72 5.69
C ARG A 248 28.18 -13.55 5.32
N ALA A 249 29.50 -13.71 5.48
CA ALA A 249 30.50 -12.72 5.07
C ALA A 249 30.57 -12.54 3.55
N GLU A 250 30.37 -13.62 2.77
CA GLU A 250 30.19 -13.58 1.32
C GLU A 250 28.91 -12.81 0.89
N GLY A 251 28.00 -12.55 1.83
CA GLY A 251 26.74 -11.83 1.60
C GLY A 251 25.52 -12.75 1.43
N GLU A 252 25.69 -14.07 1.63
CA GLU A 252 24.60 -15.02 1.55
C GLU A 252 23.66 -14.93 2.77
N LYS A 253 22.36 -14.69 2.51
CA LYS A 253 21.33 -14.62 3.55
C LYS A 253 20.87 -16.02 3.98
N ILE A 254 21.53 -16.58 4.99
CA ILE A 254 21.20 -17.87 5.61
C ILE A 254 20.07 -17.70 6.64
N LYS A 255 19.01 -18.52 6.54
CA LYS A 255 17.84 -18.51 7.45
C LYS A 255 17.70 -19.84 8.20
N ASP A 256 18.57 -20.05 9.16
CA ASP A 256 18.74 -21.29 9.93
C ASP A 256 18.07 -21.25 11.32
N ASN A 257 17.80 -20.08 11.89
CA ASN A 257 17.24 -19.95 13.25
C ASN A 257 15.78 -20.48 13.37
N PRO A 258 15.50 -21.51 14.18
CA PRO A 258 14.19 -22.16 14.25
C PRO A 258 13.09 -21.23 14.82
N ASP A 259 13.37 -20.43 15.85
CA ASP A 259 12.37 -19.56 16.47
C ASP A 259 11.88 -18.46 15.53
N LEU A 260 12.80 -17.87 14.77
CA LEU A 260 12.47 -16.88 13.74
C LEU A 260 11.68 -17.52 12.59
N LEU A 261 11.98 -18.76 12.23
CA LEU A 261 11.23 -19.52 11.23
C LEU A 261 9.81 -19.83 11.71
N LYS A 262 9.62 -20.23 12.98
CA LYS A 262 8.30 -20.42 13.62
C LYS A 262 7.50 -19.12 13.59
N ALA A 263 8.09 -18.02 14.04
CA ALA A 263 7.44 -16.70 14.02
C ALA A 263 7.08 -16.24 12.60
N ALA A 264 7.97 -16.45 11.63
CA ALA A 264 7.72 -16.09 10.24
C ALA A 264 6.61 -16.95 9.61
N SER A 265 6.52 -18.23 9.97
CA SER A 265 5.41 -19.10 9.56
C SER A 265 4.07 -18.59 10.10
N LYS A 266 3.99 -18.30 11.40
CA LYS A 266 2.77 -17.75 12.04
C LYS A 266 2.34 -16.43 11.40
N ARG A 267 3.28 -15.51 11.13
CA ARG A 267 2.97 -14.25 10.43
C ARG A 267 2.40 -14.49 9.03
N LYS A 268 2.95 -15.45 8.27
CA LYS A 268 2.42 -15.81 6.95
C LYS A 268 0.99 -16.35 7.05
N GLU A 269 0.70 -17.19 8.04
CA GLU A 269 -0.63 -17.76 8.27
C GLU A 269 -1.63 -16.65 8.64
N ALA A 270 -1.29 -15.78 9.58
CA ALA A 270 -2.12 -14.62 9.95
C ALA A 270 -2.44 -13.72 8.74
N ILE A 271 -1.46 -13.47 7.86
CA ILE A 271 -1.69 -12.71 6.62
C ILE A 271 -2.67 -13.45 5.70
N LYS A 272 -2.54 -14.77 5.54
CA LYS A 272 -3.46 -15.57 4.73
C LYS A 272 -4.88 -15.54 5.30
N GLU A 273 -5.04 -15.68 6.61
CA GLU A 273 -6.33 -15.60 7.29
C GLU A 273 -6.97 -14.22 7.11
N ALA A 274 -6.21 -13.14 7.31
CA ALA A 274 -6.71 -11.79 7.10
C ALA A 274 -7.18 -11.55 5.66
N ARG A 275 -6.46 -12.11 4.67
CA ARG A 275 -6.87 -12.07 3.26
C ARG A 275 -8.14 -12.89 3.02
N SER A 276 -8.22 -14.10 3.58
CA SER A 276 -9.39 -14.97 3.49
C SER A 276 -10.64 -14.29 4.08
N LYS A 277 -10.54 -13.74 5.30
CA LYS A 277 -11.60 -12.97 5.96
C LYS A 277 -12.06 -11.79 5.09
N LYS A 278 -11.13 -11.00 4.53
CA LYS A 278 -11.47 -9.89 3.63
C LYS A 278 -12.20 -10.36 2.38
N TRP A 279 -11.80 -11.49 1.79
CA TRP A 279 -12.49 -12.07 0.64
C TRP A 279 -13.88 -12.60 0.99
N ALA A 280 -14.02 -13.28 2.12
CA ALA A 280 -15.33 -13.72 2.62
C ALA A 280 -16.27 -12.54 2.84
N MET A 281 -15.80 -11.44 3.45
CA MET A 281 -16.59 -10.22 3.62
C MET A 281 -17.00 -9.60 2.28
N ARG A 282 -16.12 -9.62 1.27
CA ARG A 282 -16.45 -9.15 -0.08
C ARG A 282 -17.53 -10.01 -0.73
N LYS A 283 -17.45 -11.34 -0.61
CA LYS A 283 -18.48 -12.26 -1.13
C LYS A 283 -19.83 -11.99 -0.47
N LYS A 284 -19.86 -11.93 0.87
CA LYS A 284 -21.07 -11.57 1.65
C LYS A 284 -21.66 -10.23 1.19
N THR A 285 -20.83 -9.20 1.06
CA THR A 285 -21.30 -7.87 0.60
C THR A 285 -21.94 -7.93 -0.80
N VAL A 286 -21.40 -8.77 -1.69
CA VAL A 286 -21.97 -8.97 -3.03
C VAL A 286 -23.29 -9.74 -2.97
N GLU A 287 -23.36 -10.79 -2.15
CA GLU A 287 -24.58 -11.59 -1.92
C GLU A 287 -25.68 -10.73 -1.30
N ASP A 288 -25.42 -10.03 -0.20
CA ASP A 288 -26.34 -9.06 0.41
C ASP A 288 -26.81 -8.00 -0.60
N GLY A 289 -25.91 -7.57 -1.48
CA GLY A 289 -26.21 -6.60 -2.53
C GLY A 289 -27.15 -7.15 -3.61
N LYS A 290 -27.07 -8.45 -3.91
CA LYS A 290 -28.00 -9.15 -4.82
C LYS A 290 -29.35 -9.36 -4.15
N GLU A 291 -29.34 -9.89 -2.92
CA GLU A 291 -30.54 -10.16 -2.13
C GLU A 291 -31.36 -8.88 -1.92
N LYS A 292 -30.72 -7.78 -1.48
CA LYS A 292 -31.39 -6.47 -1.31
C LYS A 292 -32.02 -5.93 -2.60
N LYS A 293 -31.49 -6.28 -3.78
CA LYS A 293 -32.08 -5.89 -5.06
C LYS A 293 -33.28 -6.77 -5.40
N GLN A 294 -33.18 -8.08 -5.13
CA GLN A 294 -34.27 -9.03 -5.34
C GLN A 294 -35.43 -8.73 -4.39
N SER A 295 -35.18 -8.55 -3.09
CA SER A 295 -36.23 -8.21 -2.11
C SER A 295 -36.96 -6.92 -2.48
N ARG A 296 -36.23 -5.86 -2.87
CA ARG A 296 -36.85 -4.62 -3.38
C ARG A 296 -37.70 -4.85 -4.63
N ARG A 297 -37.31 -5.77 -5.50
CA ARG A 297 -38.09 -6.10 -6.71
C ARG A 297 -39.37 -6.82 -6.31
N GLU A 298 -39.29 -7.78 -5.40
CA GLU A 298 -40.44 -8.53 -4.88
C GLU A 298 -41.41 -7.63 -4.13
N GLU A 299 -40.93 -6.77 -3.24
CA GLU A 299 -41.73 -5.76 -2.54
C GLU A 299 -42.48 -4.86 -3.52
N ASN A 300 -41.81 -4.36 -4.57
CA ASN A 300 -42.44 -3.54 -5.59
C ASN A 300 -43.48 -4.30 -6.43
N ILE A 301 -43.22 -5.57 -6.76
CA ILE A 301 -44.19 -6.43 -7.47
C ILE A 301 -45.41 -6.70 -6.59
N ASN A 302 -45.20 -7.02 -5.31
CA ASN A 302 -46.26 -7.26 -4.34
C ASN A 302 -47.10 -6.01 -4.13
N LYS A 303 -46.47 -4.84 -3.98
CA LYS A 303 -47.16 -3.56 -3.91
C LYS A 303 -48.03 -3.30 -5.14
N ARG A 304 -47.50 -3.52 -6.35
CA ARG A 304 -48.29 -3.40 -7.60
C ARG A 304 -49.45 -4.39 -7.66
N ARG A 305 -49.27 -5.61 -7.12
CA ARG A 305 -50.34 -6.62 -7.04
C ARG A 305 -51.43 -6.17 -6.06
N GLN A 306 -51.05 -5.70 -4.87
CA GLN A 306 -51.96 -5.15 -3.86
C GLN A 306 -52.72 -3.94 -4.39
N GLU A 307 -52.04 -2.96 -5.00
CA GLU A 307 -52.68 -1.79 -5.61
C GLU A 307 -53.75 -2.16 -6.65
N LYS A 308 -53.54 -3.24 -7.43
CA LYS A 308 -54.55 -3.74 -8.38
C LYS A 308 -55.76 -4.33 -7.64
N VAL A 309 -55.53 -5.08 -6.57
CA VAL A 309 -56.60 -5.64 -5.73
C VAL A 309 -57.36 -4.51 -5.04
N ASP A 310 -56.67 -3.55 -4.43
CA ASP A 310 -57.24 -2.39 -3.76
C ASP A 310 -58.07 -1.54 -4.72
N LYS A 311 -57.59 -1.32 -5.95
CA LYS A 311 -58.37 -0.63 -7.00
C LYS A 311 -59.66 -1.38 -7.35
N LYS A 312 -59.63 -2.72 -7.41
CA LYS A 312 -60.84 -3.53 -7.64
C LYS A 312 -61.80 -3.45 -6.45
N ILE A 313 -61.29 -3.48 -5.23
CA ILE A 313 -62.06 -3.33 -4.00
C ILE A 313 -62.71 -1.95 -3.95
N ALA A 314 -61.93 -0.88 -4.18
CA ALA A 314 -62.43 0.50 -4.18
C ALA A 314 -63.51 0.75 -5.25
N LYS A 315 -63.35 0.20 -6.46
CA LYS A 315 -64.37 0.27 -7.51
C LYS A 315 -65.67 -0.44 -7.10
N SER A 316 -65.58 -1.59 -6.44
CA SER A 316 -66.75 -2.35 -5.99
C SER A 316 -67.47 -1.65 -4.82
N LYS A 317 -66.72 -1.07 -3.88
CA LYS A 317 -67.25 -0.24 -2.79
C LYS A 317 -68.02 0.99 -3.33
N LYS A 318 -67.47 1.69 -4.32
CA LYS A 318 -68.16 2.82 -4.99
C LYS A 318 -69.48 2.42 -5.66
N LYS A 319 -69.60 1.16 -6.09
CA LYS A 319 -70.83 0.61 -6.69
C LYS A 319 -71.79 0.01 -5.65
N GLY A 320 -71.54 0.20 -4.35
CA GLY A 320 -72.38 -0.33 -3.28
C GLY A 320 -72.29 -1.85 -3.06
N ARG A 321 -71.39 -2.57 -3.74
CA ARG A 321 -71.20 -4.00 -3.50
C ARG A 321 -70.42 -4.21 -2.20
N VAL A 322 -71.06 -4.82 -1.20
CA VAL A 322 -70.44 -5.23 0.07
C VAL A 322 -69.42 -6.31 -0.22
N ILE A 323 -68.14 -5.99 -0.07
CA ILE A 323 -67.08 -7.01 -0.13
C ILE A 323 -66.86 -7.49 1.30
N LEU A 324 -67.40 -8.67 1.62
CA LEU A 324 -66.94 -9.44 2.77
C LEU A 324 -65.47 -9.77 2.52
N SER A 325 -64.58 -9.20 3.32
CA SER A 325 -63.20 -9.67 3.37
C SER A 325 -63.26 -11.17 3.70
N LYS A 326 -62.71 -12.03 2.84
CA LYS A 326 -62.43 -13.41 3.25
C LYS A 326 -61.59 -13.31 4.52
N LYS A 327 -62.18 -13.67 5.67
CA LYS A 327 -61.42 -13.95 6.89
C LYS A 327 -60.41 -15.03 6.50
N ALA A 328 -59.15 -14.75 6.79
CA ALA A 328 -58.08 -15.73 6.72
C ALA A 328 -58.29 -16.79 7.80
#